data_AF-T1AAG0-F1
#
_entry.id   AF-T1AAG0-F1
#
_cell.length_a   1.000
_cell.length_b   1.000
_cell.length_c   1.000
_cell.angle_alpha   90.00
_cell.angle_beta   90.00
_cell.angle_gamma   90.00
#
_symmetry.space_group_name_H-M   'P 1'
#
loop_
_entity.id
_entity.type
_entity.pdbx_description
1 polymer ?
#
loop_
_entity_poly.entity_id
_entity_poly.type
_entity_poly.pdbx_seq_one_letter_code
_entity_poly.pdbx_strand_id
1 'polypeptide(L)'
;MDRATYQRLYEALATLDDVRRLTQEEHWDEELLFVIHTHRVTRDATRRFYVVKRQVPKLAAQYRRGRTILDIAREWKFPPVLMGQILLGELGVPRKKVWQAFLHPDQVPDPRLRSEVEALLAADMIYSPHGMELQRERGRRGEDRLHQWLDRHGISYRTEEDLRGKFAKTPDALLDSPIVFLGQKLSWIESKANFGDDVELRKNLKRQLGPYTELFGEGAVVYWYGFVEGADSPPGVLLWDGPMMEGLTPTVLPKTGAARSDPPS
;
A
#
# COMPACT_ATOMS: atom_id res chain seq x y z
N MET A 1 14.18 0.31 -11.13
CA MET A 1 13.73 -0.72 -12.10
C MET A 1 13.36 -0.01 -13.38
N ASP A 2 13.94 -0.43 -14.50
CA ASP A 2 13.63 0.18 -15.79
C ASP A 2 12.16 -0.08 -16.19
N ARG A 3 11.65 0.82 -17.02
CA ARG A 3 10.24 0.84 -17.42
C ARG A 3 9.82 -0.40 -18.20
N ALA A 4 10.70 -0.97 -19.02
CA ALA A 4 10.37 -2.14 -19.84
C ALA A 4 10.26 -3.39 -18.96
N THR A 5 11.19 -3.58 -18.02
CA THR A 5 11.13 -4.66 -17.04
C THR A 5 9.87 -4.56 -16.18
N TYR A 6 9.55 -3.37 -15.67
CA TYR A 6 8.32 -3.17 -14.89
C TYR A 6 7.06 -3.53 -15.68
N GLN A 7 6.94 -3.07 -16.93
CA GLN A 7 5.78 -3.37 -17.78
C GLN A 7 5.62 -4.87 -18.03
N ARG A 8 6.73 -5.57 -18.34
CA ARG A 8 6.73 -7.02 -18.54
C ARG A 8 6.25 -7.76 -17.28
N LEU A 9 6.78 -7.40 -16.11
CA LEU A 9 6.37 -8.01 -14.84
C LEU A 9 4.89 -7.74 -14.55
N TYR A 10 4.45 -6.50 -14.70
CA TYR A 10 3.06 -6.11 -14.50
C TYR A 10 2.11 -6.92 -15.39
N GLU A 11 2.44 -7.12 -16.67
CA GLU A 11 1.66 -7.92 -17.62
C GLU A 11 1.70 -9.43 -17.35
N ALA A 12 2.79 -9.95 -16.79
CA ALA A 12 2.93 -11.35 -16.43
C ALA A 12 2.22 -11.72 -15.10
N LEU A 13 2.10 -10.79 -14.16
CA LEU A 13 1.58 -11.04 -12.79
C LEU A 13 0.04 -11.02 -12.69
N ALA A 14 -0.64 -11.89 -13.45
CA ALA A 14 -2.11 -11.93 -13.51
C ALA A 14 -2.73 -12.64 -12.30
N THR A 15 -2.02 -13.63 -11.76
CA THR A 15 -2.48 -14.51 -10.68
C THR A 15 -1.41 -14.64 -9.60
N LEU A 16 -1.78 -15.20 -8.45
CA LEU A 16 -0.81 -15.54 -7.40
C LEU A 16 0.15 -16.65 -7.84
N ASP A 17 -0.26 -17.54 -8.74
CA ASP A 17 0.64 -18.57 -9.27
C ASP A 17 1.71 -17.95 -10.19
N ASP A 18 1.42 -16.83 -10.85
CA ASP A 18 2.43 -16.08 -11.59
C ASP A 18 3.52 -15.49 -10.68
N VAL A 19 3.15 -15.06 -9.46
CA VAL A 19 4.12 -14.61 -8.44
C VAL A 19 5.10 -15.74 -8.12
N ARG A 20 4.57 -16.93 -7.79
CA ARG A 20 5.39 -18.12 -7.45
C ARG A 20 6.26 -18.54 -8.62
N ARG A 21 5.68 -18.61 -9.82
CA ARG A 21 6.37 -19.00 -11.04
C ARG A 21 7.54 -18.07 -11.34
N LEU A 22 7.32 -16.75 -11.34
CA LEU A 22 8.39 -15.78 -11.60
C LEU A 22 9.45 -15.73 -10.49
N THR A 23 9.06 -16.00 -9.23
CA THR A 23 10.01 -16.16 -8.12
C THR A 23 10.95 -17.34 -8.39
N GLN A 24 10.42 -18.48 -8.84
CA GLN A 24 11.19 -19.71 -9.07
C GLN A 24 12.01 -19.69 -10.36
N GLU A 25 11.43 -19.19 -11.46
CA GLU A 25 12.05 -19.22 -12.79
C GLU A 25 13.06 -18.08 -12.98
N GLU A 26 12.76 -16.89 -12.47
CA GLU A 26 13.52 -15.67 -12.74
C GLU A 26 14.19 -15.08 -11.49
N HIS A 27 14.02 -15.69 -10.31
CA HIS A 27 14.66 -15.28 -9.05
C HIS A 27 14.32 -13.85 -8.58
N TRP A 28 13.14 -13.35 -8.94
CA TRP A 28 12.63 -12.10 -8.39
C TRP A 28 12.21 -12.26 -6.93
N ASP A 29 12.34 -11.18 -6.15
CA ASP A 29 11.81 -11.12 -4.78
C ASP A 29 10.29 -11.34 -4.77
N GLU A 30 9.83 -12.32 -3.99
CA GLU A 30 8.43 -12.72 -3.94
C GLU A 30 7.53 -11.59 -3.44
N GLU A 31 7.99 -10.83 -2.43
CA GLU A 31 7.21 -9.72 -1.88
C GLU A 31 7.05 -8.58 -2.90
N LEU A 32 8.10 -8.23 -3.65
CA LEU A 32 8.06 -7.28 -4.77
C LEU A 32 7.04 -7.72 -5.83
N LEU A 33 7.12 -8.97 -6.29
CA LEU A 33 6.19 -9.50 -7.28
C LEU A 33 4.75 -9.47 -6.76
N PHE A 34 4.53 -9.82 -5.49
CA PHE A 34 3.21 -9.74 -4.87
C PHE A 34 2.69 -8.30 -4.78
N VAL A 35 3.56 -7.31 -4.51
CA VAL A 35 3.18 -5.89 -4.53
C VAL A 35 2.70 -5.47 -5.93
N ILE A 36 3.47 -5.80 -6.97
CA ILE A 36 3.11 -5.46 -8.36
C ILE A 36 1.81 -6.17 -8.77
N HIS A 37 1.66 -7.44 -8.40
CA HIS A 37 0.41 -8.19 -8.60
C HIS A 37 -0.78 -7.48 -7.93
N THR A 38 -0.59 -7.02 -6.69
CA THR A 38 -1.63 -6.27 -5.94
C THR A 38 -2.04 -4.99 -6.66
N HIS A 39 -1.09 -4.24 -7.23
CA HIS A 39 -1.42 -3.06 -8.04
C HIS A 39 -2.29 -3.42 -9.24
N ARG A 40 -1.92 -4.48 -9.97
CA ARG A 40 -2.69 -4.92 -11.12
C ARG A 40 -4.11 -5.31 -10.75
N VAL A 41 -4.27 -6.16 -9.74
CA VAL A 41 -5.59 -6.62 -9.29
C VAL A 41 -6.44 -5.46 -8.81
N THR A 42 -5.88 -4.57 -7.99
CA THR A 42 -6.64 -3.43 -7.44
C THR A 42 -7.05 -2.42 -8.50
N ARG A 43 -6.21 -2.14 -9.49
CA ARG A 43 -6.53 -1.24 -10.61
C ARG A 43 -7.56 -1.83 -11.54
N ASP A 44 -7.40 -3.11 -11.87
CA ASP A 44 -8.33 -3.79 -12.75
C ASP A 44 -9.71 -3.97 -12.09
N ALA A 45 -9.75 -4.32 -10.80
CA ALA A 45 -10.98 -4.37 -10.01
C ALA A 45 -11.66 -2.99 -9.96
N THR A 46 -10.89 -1.93 -9.71
CA THR A 46 -11.40 -0.54 -9.71
C THR A 46 -12.02 -0.17 -11.06
N ARG A 47 -11.30 -0.43 -12.16
CA ARG A 47 -11.73 -0.13 -13.53
C ARG A 47 -13.02 -0.89 -13.90
N ARG A 48 -13.11 -2.16 -13.53
CA ARG A 48 -14.24 -3.04 -13.90
C ARG A 48 -15.38 -3.05 -12.88
N PHE A 49 -15.23 -2.37 -11.73
CA PHE A 49 -16.19 -2.42 -10.62
C PHE A 49 -17.63 -2.15 -11.07
N TYR A 50 -17.88 -1.05 -11.78
CA TYR A 50 -19.23 -0.69 -12.21
C TYR A 50 -19.77 -1.58 -13.32
N VAL A 51 -18.89 -2.15 -14.16
CA VAL A 51 -19.27 -3.12 -15.19
C VAL A 51 -19.79 -4.40 -14.54
N VAL A 52 -19.06 -4.93 -13.55
CA VAL A 52 -19.48 -6.10 -12.77
C VAL A 52 -20.74 -5.78 -11.98
N LYS A 53 -20.79 -4.63 -11.30
CA LYS A 53 -21.93 -4.20 -10.47
C LYS A 53 -23.25 -4.20 -11.25
N ARG A 54 -23.25 -3.76 -12.51
CA ARG A 54 -24.45 -3.77 -13.37
C ARG A 54 -24.99 -5.18 -13.65
N GLN A 55 -24.14 -6.20 -13.53
CA GLN A 55 -24.47 -7.60 -13.84
C GLN A 55 -24.89 -8.37 -12.59
N VAL A 56 -24.64 -7.82 -11.39
CA VAL A 56 -24.89 -8.47 -10.10
C VAL A 56 -26.31 -9.03 -9.95
N PRO A 57 -27.41 -8.39 -10.39
CA PRO A 57 -28.74 -9.00 -10.30
C PRO A 57 -28.85 -10.34 -11.05
N LYS A 58 -28.24 -10.43 -12.24
CA LYS A 58 -28.16 -11.68 -13.02
C LYS A 58 -27.27 -12.71 -12.34
N LEU A 59 -26.15 -12.29 -11.76
CA LEU A 59 -25.22 -13.18 -11.05
C LEU A 59 -25.84 -13.73 -9.76
N ALA A 60 -26.59 -12.91 -9.03
CA ALA A 60 -27.36 -13.32 -7.86
C ALA A 60 -28.41 -14.38 -8.22
N ALA A 61 -29.05 -14.28 -9.40
CA ALA A 61 -29.96 -15.33 -9.88
C ALA A 61 -29.23 -16.66 -10.17
N GLN A 62 -28.00 -16.63 -10.69
CA GLN A 62 -27.19 -17.83 -10.89
C GLN A 62 -26.77 -18.46 -9.56
N TYR A 63 -26.38 -17.63 -8.59
CA TYR A 63 -26.08 -18.09 -7.23
C TYR A 63 -27.30 -18.80 -6.61
N ARG A 64 -28.50 -18.20 -6.71
CA ARG A 64 -29.75 -18.84 -6.23
C ARG A 64 -30.02 -20.20 -6.87
N ARG A 65 -29.57 -20.41 -8.12
CA ARG A 65 -29.69 -21.70 -8.84
C ARG A 65 -28.60 -22.73 -8.48
N GLY A 66 -27.76 -22.44 -7.49
CA GLY A 66 -26.77 -23.39 -6.97
C GLY A 66 -25.33 -23.14 -7.41
N ARG A 67 -25.08 -22.14 -8.25
CA ARG A 67 -23.70 -21.76 -8.60
C ARG A 67 -22.98 -21.14 -7.39
N THR A 68 -21.69 -21.40 -7.25
CA THR A 68 -20.88 -20.79 -6.17
C THR A 68 -20.49 -19.35 -6.51
N ILE A 69 -20.27 -18.53 -5.49
CA ILE A 69 -19.77 -17.15 -5.65
C ILE A 69 -18.34 -17.19 -6.21
N LEU A 70 -17.53 -18.18 -5.81
CA LEU A 70 -16.16 -18.36 -6.28
C LEU A 70 -16.11 -18.64 -7.79
N ASP A 71 -16.98 -19.52 -8.31
CA ASP A 71 -17.04 -19.80 -9.75
C ASP A 71 -17.48 -18.57 -10.55
N ILE A 72 -18.39 -17.78 -9.99
CA ILE A 72 -18.81 -16.50 -10.58
C ILE A 72 -17.62 -15.53 -10.61
N ALA A 73 -16.89 -15.39 -9.50
CA ALA A 73 -15.72 -14.53 -9.41
C ALA A 73 -14.64 -14.91 -10.45
N ARG A 74 -14.36 -16.21 -10.58
CA ARG A 74 -13.39 -16.75 -11.54
C ARG A 74 -13.78 -16.50 -13.00
N GLU A 75 -15.04 -16.77 -13.38
CA GLU A 75 -15.51 -16.49 -14.75
C GLU A 75 -15.40 -15.01 -15.09
N TRP A 76 -15.78 -14.13 -14.15
CA TRP A 76 -15.70 -12.68 -14.33
C TRP A 76 -14.29 -12.14 -14.12
N LYS A 77 -13.32 -13.00 -13.80
CA LYS A 77 -11.94 -12.67 -13.45
C LYS A 77 -11.87 -11.56 -12.39
N PHE A 78 -12.80 -11.52 -11.44
CA PHE A 78 -12.95 -10.44 -10.46
C PHE A 78 -12.56 -10.94 -9.06
N PRO A 79 -12.01 -10.09 -8.16
CA PRO A 79 -11.54 -10.55 -6.86
C PRO A 79 -12.64 -11.27 -6.06
N PRO A 80 -12.41 -12.51 -5.59
CA PRO A 80 -13.44 -13.32 -4.93
C PRO A 80 -14.13 -12.61 -3.76
N VAL A 81 -13.36 -11.96 -2.87
CA VAL A 81 -13.95 -11.30 -1.70
C VAL A 81 -14.77 -10.08 -2.13
N LEU A 82 -14.34 -9.31 -3.12
CA LEU A 82 -15.15 -8.22 -3.66
C LEU A 82 -16.42 -8.71 -4.37
N MET A 83 -16.35 -9.81 -5.11
CA MET A 83 -17.54 -10.45 -5.70
C MET A 83 -18.53 -10.87 -4.61
N GLY A 84 -18.05 -11.47 -3.52
CA GLY A 84 -18.84 -11.78 -2.35
C GLY A 84 -19.52 -10.54 -1.73
N GLN A 85 -18.77 -9.44 -1.57
CA GLN A 85 -19.34 -8.19 -1.02
C GLN A 85 -20.51 -7.67 -1.85
N ILE A 86 -20.34 -7.58 -3.17
CA ILE A 86 -21.37 -7.01 -4.05
C ILE A 86 -22.57 -7.95 -4.22
N LEU A 87 -22.32 -9.26 -4.34
CA LEU A 87 -23.37 -10.25 -4.57
C LEU A 87 -24.20 -10.48 -3.31
N LEU A 88 -23.58 -10.62 -2.14
CA LEU A 88 -24.30 -10.74 -0.87
C LEU A 88 -25.08 -9.46 -0.53
N GLY A 89 -24.53 -8.29 -0.89
CA GLY A 89 -25.24 -7.01 -0.80
C GLY A 89 -26.53 -6.98 -1.62
N GLU A 90 -26.50 -7.49 -2.86
CA GLU A 90 -27.69 -7.62 -3.72
C GLU A 90 -28.72 -8.62 -3.14
N LEU A 91 -28.26 -9.63 -2.42
CA LEU A 91 -29.13 -10.59 -1.73
C LEU A 91 -29.74 -10.03 -0.43
N GLY A 92 -29.50 -8.75 -0.12
CA GLY A 92 -30.06 -8.08 1.04
C GLY A 92 -29.23 -8.22 2.32
N VAL A 93 -28.01 -8.77 2.25
CA VAL A 93 -27.12 -8.84 3.41
C VAL A 93 -26.44 -7.47 3.59
N PRO A 94 -26.63 -6.78 4.73
CA PRO A 94 -25.98 -5.49 4.97
C PRO A 94 -24.46 -5.60 4.90
N ARG A 95 -23.78 -4.60 4.32
CA ARG A 95 -22.31 -4.59 4.16
C ARG A 95 -21.55 -4.91 5.45
N LYS A 96 -22.00 -4.37 6.59
CA LYS A 96 -21.41 -4.67 7.90
C LYS A 96 -21.52 -6.15 8.27
N LYS A 97 -22.66 -6.79 8.00
CA LYS A 97 -22.86 -8.22 8.24
C LYS A 97 -22.03 -9.09 7.29
N VAL A 98 -21.91 -8.70 6.02
CA VAL A 98 -21.01 -9.39 5.08
C VAL A 98 -19.56 -9.34 5.58
N TRP A 99 -19.11 -8.18 6.03
CA TRP A 99 -17.76 -8.05 6.58
C TRP A 99 -17.56 -8.84 7.87
N GLN A 100 -18.56 -8.89 8.75
CA GLN A 100 -18.52 -9.74 9.95
C GLN A 100 -18.42 -11.23 9.60
N ALA A 101 -19.14 -11.69 8.56
CA ALA A 101 -19.01 -13.06 8.07
C ALA A 101 -17.60 -13.37 7.57
N PHE A 102 -16.93 -12.42 6.92
CA PHE A 102 -15.53 -12.59 6.49
C PHE A 102 -14.53 -12.61 7.64
N LEU A 103 -14.79 -11.85 8.72
CA LEU A 103 -13.95 -11.86 9.92
C LEU A 103 -14.15 -13.13 10.76
N HIS A 104 -15.38 -13.64 10.81
CA HIS A 104 -15.79 -14.76 11.66
C HIS A 104 -16.63 -15.77 10.86
N PRO A 105 -16.02 -16.50 9.91
CA PRO A 105 -16.73 -17.47 9.07
C PRO A 105 -17.38 -18.59 9.89
N ASP A 106 -16.74 -19.01 10.98
CA ASP A 106 -17.21 -20.02 11.93
C ASP A 106 -18.57 -19.64 12.56
N GLN A 107 -18.86 -18.35 12.69
CA GLN A 107 -20.09 -17.83 13.28
C GLN A 107 -21.25 -17.67 12.26
N VAL A 108 -21.01 -17.95 10.97
CA VAL A 108 -22.04 -17.85 9.94
C VAL A 108 -23.04 -19.01 10.12
N PRO A 109 -24.34 -18.77 10.40
CA PRO A 109 -25.28 -19.86 10.70
C PRO A 109 -25.65 -20.72 9.49
N ASP A 110 -25.80 -20.10 8.32
CA ASP A 110 -26.12 -20.80 7.07
C ASP A 110 -24.90 -21.61 6.60
N PRO A 111 -24.97 -22.96 6.56
CA PRO A 111 -23.83 -23.79 6.18
C PRO A 111 -23.34 -23.54 4.76
N ARG A 112 -24.26 -23.24 3.82
CA ARG A 112 -23.86 -22.93 2.44
C ARG A 112 -23.10 -21.61 2.41
N LEU A 113 -23.64 -20.58 3.06
CA LEU A 113 -22.98 -19.27 3.11
C LEU A 113 -21.61 -19.37 3.80
N ARG A 114 -21.49 -20.18 4.85
CA ARG A 114 -20.20 -20.45 5.52
C ARG A 114 -19.17 -21.00 4.54
N SER A 115 -19.51 -22.09 3.83
CA SER A 115 -18.61 -22.69 2.84
C SER A 115 -18.25 -21.72 1.71
N GLU A 116 -19.20 -20.89 1.26
CA GLU A 116 -18.94 -19.84 0.27
C GLU A 116 -17.92 -18.84 0.80
N VAL A 117 -18.14 -18.31 2.01
CA VAL A 117 -17.22 -17.36 2.64
C VAL A 117 -15.81 -17.95 2.77
N GLU A 118 -15.68 -19.16 3.32
CA GLU A 118 -14.39 -19.83 3.49
C GLU A 118 -13.66 -19.99 2.15
N ALA A 119 -14.38 -20.40 1.10
CA ALA A 119 -13.82 -20.55 -0.24
C ALA A 119 -13.37 -19.20 -0.85
N LEU A 120 -14.12 -18.12 -0.63
CA LEU A 120 -13.72 -16.78 -1.08
C LEU A 120 -12.47 -16.28 -0.36
N LEU A 121 -12.41 -16.47 0.97
CA LEU A 121 -11.27 -16.04 1.79
C LEU A 121 -10.00 -16.80 1.42
N ALA A 122 -10.09 -18.11 1.21
CA ALA A 122 -8.95 -18.94 0.80
C ALA A 122 -8.44 -18.57 -0.61
N ALA A 123 -9.30 -18.02 -1.48
CA ALA A 123 -8.96 -17.70 -2.86
C ALA A 123 -8.50 -16.26 -3.09
N ASP A 124 -8.54 -15.38 -2.08
CA ASP A 124 -8.27 -13.94 -2.25
C ASP A 124 -7.27 -13.44 -1.21
N MET A 125 -5.99 -13.36 -1.57
CA MET A 125 -4.92 -12.84 -0.70
C MET A 125 -4.83 -11.31 -0.67
N ILE A 126 -5.72 -10.59 -1.34
CA ILE A 126 -5.65 -9.11 -1.45
C ILE A 126 -6.78 -8.46 -0.66
N TYR A 127 -8.03 -8.90 -0.88
CA TYR A 127 -9.21 -8.27 -0.28
C TYR A 127 -9.75 -9.01 0.95
N SER A 128 -9.24 -10.20 1.27
CA SER A 128 -9.59 -10.91 2.52
C SER A 128 -9.05 -10.19 3.75
N PRO A 129 -9.63 -10.40 4.96
CA PRO A 129 -9.08 -9.88 6.19
C PRO A 129 -7.62 -10.25 6.43
N HIS A 130 -7.23 -11.48 6.07
CA HIS A 130 -5.85 -11.93 6.13
C HIS A 130 -4.95 -11.14 5.17
N GLY A 131 -5.36 -10.99 3.90
CA GLY A 131 -4.63 -10.18 2.92
C GLY A 131 -4.46 -8.72 3.34
N MET A 132 -5.51 -8.12 3.90
CA MET A 132 -5.46 -6.78 4.46
C MET A 132 -4.51 -6.70 5.66
N GLU A 133 -4.44 -7.73 6.49
CA GLU A 133 -3.51 -7.77 7.63
C GLU A 133 -2.06 -7.90 7.19
N LEU A 134 -1.77 -8.76 6.21
CA LEU A 134 -0.45 -8.84 5.58
C LEU A 134 0.00 -7.51 4.99
N GLN A 135 -0.93 -6.74 4.39
CA GLN A 135 -0.64 -5.39 3.90
C GLN A 135 -0.27 -4.43 5.05
N ARG A 136 -1.00 -4.48 6.17
CA ARG A 136 -0.71 -3.64 7.35
C ARG A 136 0.62 -4.01 8.00
N GLU A 137 0.89 -5.30 8.15
CA GLU A 137 2.15 -5.81 8.70
C GLU A 137 3.34 -5.38 7.84
N ARG A 138 3.21 -5.46 6.51
CA ARG A 138 4.23 -4.97 5.58
C ARG A 138 4.50 -3.48 5.74
N GLY A 139 3.44 -2.67 5.90
CA GLY A 139 3.54 -1.25 6.22
C GLY A 139 4.35 -0.98 7.47
N ARG A 140 3.96 -1.62 8.59
CA ARG A 140 4.65 -1.55 9.88
C ARG A 140 6.12 -1.95 9.78
N ARG A 141 6.43 -3.06 9.09
CA ARG A 141 7.82 -3.49 8.83
C ARG A 141 8.64 -2.43 8.10
N GLY A 142 8.04 -1.71 7.14
CA GLY A 142 8.71 -0.62 6.44
C GLY A 142 9.01 0.56 7.37
N GLU A 143 8.04 0.99 8.16
CA GLU A 143 8.21 2.05 9.17
C GLU A 143 9.27 1.66 10.23
N ASP A 144 9.24 0.42 10.73
CA ASP A 144 10.22 -0.09 11.68
C ASP A 144 11.64 -0.07 11.10
N ARG A 145 11.82 -0.41 9.81
CA ARG A 145 13.11 -0.30 9.13
C ARG A 145 13.59 1.15 9.03
N LEU A 146 12.68 2.09 8.76
CA LEU A 146 12.99 3.52 8.74
C LEU A 146 13.48 3.98 10.12
N HIS A 147 12.75 3.64 11.18
CA HIS A 147 13.10 3.97 12.56
C HIS A 147 14.48 3.40 12.96
N GLN A 148 14.71 2.11 12.69
CA GLN A 148 16.00 1.48 12.97
C GLN A 148 17.15 2.13 12.21
N TRP A 149 16.93 2.61 10.98
CA TRP A 149 17.97 3.34 10.25
C TRP A 149 18.24 4.72 10.85
N LEU A 150 17.20 5.46 11.26
CA LEU A 150 17.34 6.76 11.93
C LEU A 150 18.09 6.63 13.25
N ASP A 151 17.71 5.65 14.08
CA ASP A 151 18.32 5.37 15.39
C ASP A 151 19.79 4.99 15.26
N ARG A 152 20.13 4.11 14.30
CA ARG A 152 21.51 3.71 14.03
C ARG A 152 22.42 4.88 13.66
N HIS A 153 21.86 5.93 13.07
CA HIS A 153 22.58 7.14 12.68
C HIS A 153 22.46 8.28 13.71
N GLY A 154 21.82 8.05 14.85
CA GLY A 154 21.64 9.05 15.90
C GLY A 154 20.76 10.23 15.48
N ILE A 155 19.86 10.03 14.51
CA ILE A 155 18.96 11.07 14.01
C ILE A 155 17.72 11.10 14.90
N SER A 156 17.46 12.22 15.58
CA SER A 156 16.24 12.41 16.35
C SER A 156 15.06 12.80 15.45
N TYR A 157 13.90 12.21 15.71
CA TYR A 157 12.68 12.41 14.93
C TYR A 157 11.42 12.28 15.79
N ARG A 158 10.30 12.73 15.25
CA ARG A 158 8.94 12.57 15.79
C ARG A 158 8.10 11.75 14.83
N THR A 159 7.37 10.79 15.38
CA THR A 159 6.45 9.90 14.65
C THR A 159 5.10 10.56 14.42
N GLU A 160 4.24 9.93 13.61
CA GLU A 160 2.83 10.33 13.49
C GLU A 160 2.13 10.38 14.87
N GLU A 161 2.43 9.44 15.78
CA GLU A 161 1.85 9.41 17.12
C GLU A 161 2.25 10.66 17.94
N ASP A 162 3.50 11.09 17.87
CA ASP A 162 4.01 12.29 18.57
C ASP A 162 3.41 13.59 18.04
N LEU A 163 2.97 13.58 16.78
CA LEU A 163 2.43 14.71 16.05
C LEU A 163 0.90 14.73 16.03
N ARG A 164 0.25 13.70 16.57
CA ARG A 164 -1.20 13.56 16.59
C ARG A 164 -1.86 14.78 17.25
N GLY A 165 -2.83 15.37 16.54
CA GLY A 165 -3.57 16.56 16.99
C GLY A 165 -2.85 17.90 16.79
N LYS A 166 -1.59 17.91 16.31
CA LYS A 166 -0.85 19.14 15.99
C LYS A 166 -0.96 19.52 14.51
N PHE A 167 -1.00 18.51 13.64
CA PHE A 167 -1.12 18.70 12.20
C PHE A 167 -2.22 17.78 11.63
N ALA A 168 -2.88 18.22 10.57
CA ALA A 168 -3.91 17.44 9.89
C ALA A 168 -3.34 16.27 9.05
N LYS A 169 -2.06 16.37 8.67
CA LYS A 169 -1.29 15.32 8.00
C LYS A 169 0.15 15.38 8.49
N THR A 170 0.76 14.21 8.68
CA THR A 170 2.10 14.07 9.26
C THR A 170 2.88 13.00 8.51
N PRO A 171 4.16 13.24 8.19
CA PRO A 171 5.02 12.19 7.64
C PRO A 171 5.28 11.11 8.71
N ASP A 172 5.70 9.92 8.28
CA ASP A 172 6.06 8.83 9.19
C ASP A 172 7.21 9.21 10.14
N ALA A 173 8.19 9.98 9.64
CA ALA A 173 9.25 10.56 10.45
C ALA A 173 9.46 12.04 10.11
N LEU A 174 9.18 12.92 11.09
CA LEU A 174 9.56 14.34 11.04
C LEU A 174 10.86 14.53 11.83
N LEU A 175 11.94 14.94 11.15
CA LEU A 175 13.24 15.06 11.77
C LEU A 175 13.32 16.31 12.67
N ASP A 176 13.96 16.17 13.83
CA ASP A 176 14.19 17.31 14.73
C ASP A 176 15.31 18.23 14.23
N SER A 177 16.19 17.70 13.39
CA SER A 177 17.25 18.45 12.72
C SER A 177 17.40 17.89 11.31
N PRO A 178 17.37 18.75 10.28
CA PRO A 178 17.45 18.28 8.90
C PRO A 178 18.76 17.56 8.62
N ILE A 179 18.69 16.53 7.77
CA ILE A 179 19.86 15.81 7.25
C ILE A 179 20.17 16.29 5.84
N VAL A 180 21.45 16.30 5.46
CA VAL A 180 21.84 16.58 4.08
C VAL A 180 22.13 15.28 3.36
N PHE A 181 21.50 15.13 2.20
CA PHE A 181 21.72 13.99 1.32
C PHE A 181 21.75 14.45 -0.15
N LEU A 182 22.82 14.10 -0.87
CA LEU A 182 23.08 14.54 -2.25
C LEU A 182 22.88 16.06 -2.45
N GLY A 183 23.22 16.86 -1.43
CA GLY A 183 23.06 18.32 -1.46
C GLY A 183 21.66 18.84 -1.14
N GLN A 184 20.68 17.96 -0.92
CA GLN A 184 19.31 18.33 -0.53
C GLN A 184 19.12 18.25 0.99
N LYS A 185 18.34 19.18 1.57
CA LYS A 185 18.16 19.30 3.02
C LYS A 185 16.83 18.69 3.44
N LEU A 186 16.86 17.47 3.94
CA LEU A 186 15.66 16.70 4.23
C LEU A 186 15.21 16.92 5.68
N SER A 187 13.96 17.34 5.86
CA SER A 187 13.32 17.58 7.16
C SER A 187 12.35 16.47 7.56
N TRP A 188 11.95 15.62 6.62
CA TRP A 188 11.03 14.51 6.87
C TRP A 188 11.27 13.34 5.93
N ILE A 189 10.86 12.14 6.35
CA ILE A 189 10.92 10.91 5.58
C ILE A 189 9.58 10.17 5.70
N GLU A 190 9.08 9.69 4.57
CA GLU A 190 7.88 8.87 4.46
C GLU A 190 8.26 7.45 4.01
N SER A 191 7.78 6.44 4.73
CA SER A 191 7.95 5.03 4.46
C SER A 191 6.80 4.49 3.62
N LYS A 192 7.11 3.91 2.46
CA LYS A 192 6.13 3.22 1.61
C LYS A 192 6.58 1.79 1.40
N ALA A 193 5.92 0.86 2.10
CA ALA A 193 6.10 -0.58 1.91
C ALA A 193 5.42 -1.06 0.61
N ASN A 194 5.77 -0.42 -0.50
CA ASN A 194 5.11 -0.52 -1.78
C ASN A 194 6.13 -0.29 -2.92
N PHE A 195 5.69 -0.53 -4.17
CA PHE A 195 6.45 -0.22 -5.37
C PHE A 195 5.98 1.12 -5.97
N GLY A 196 6.92 2.00 -6.33
CA GLY A 196 6.63 3.32 -6.88
C GLY A 196 6.50 3.32 -8.40
N ASP A 197 5.33 2.97 -8.93
CA ASP A 197 5.04 3.17 -10.36
C ASP A 197 4.39 4.52 -10.65
N ASP A 198 4.21 4.86 -11.94
CA ASP A 198 3.65 6.16 -12.34
C ASP A 198 2.25 6.45 -11.77
N VAL A 199 1.45 5.42 -11.48
CA VAL A 199 0.10 5.59 -10.94
C VAL A 199 0.15 5.84 -9.44
N GLU A 200 0.91 5.01 -8.69
CA GLU A 200 1.10 5.20 -7.25
C GLU A 200 1.80 6.52 -6.95
N LEU A 201 2.86 6.84 -7.70
CA LEU A 201 3.56 8.11 -7.57
C LEU A 201 2.57 9.26 -7.80
N ARG A 202 1.94 9.38 -8.98
CA ARG A 202 0.96 10.47 -9.24
C ARG A 202 -0.14 10.59 -8.19
N LYS A 203 -0.61 9.46 -7.63
CA LYS A 203 -1.61 9.45 -6.56
C LYS A 203 -1.04 10.01 -5.25
N ASN A 204 0.17 9.61 -4.87
CA ASN A 204 0.87 10.08 -3.68
C ASN A 204 1.28 11.55 -3.81
N LEU A 205 1.82 11.95 -4.97
CA LEU A 205 2.16 13.33 -5.32
C LEU A 205 0.97 14.28 -5.05
N LYS A 206 -0.20 13.92 -5.60
CA LYS A 206 -1.41 14.77 -5.55
C LYS A 206 -2.06 14.86 -4.17
N ARG A 207 -1.92 13.83 -3.32
CA ARG A 207 -2.74 13.69 -2.11
C ARG A 207 -1.97 13.81 -0.81
N GLN A 208 -0.71 13.40 -0.79
CA GLN A 208 0.05 13.22 0.45
C GLN A 208 1.30 14.12 0.48
N LEU A 209 2.10 14.13 -0.59
CA LEU A 209 3.47 14.66 -0.52
C LEU A 209 3.58 16.18 -0.71
N GLY A 210 2.77 16.78 -1.58
CA GLY A 210 2.79 18.24 -1.81
C GLY A 210 2.60 19.08 -0.53
N PRO A 211 1.59 18.78 0.30
CA PRO A 211 1.38 19.47 1.57
C PRO A 211 2.55 19.33 2.57
N TYR A 212 3.30 18.22 2.54
CA TYR A 212 4.46 18.05 3.43
C TYR A 212 5.59 18.99 3.06
N THR A 213 5.85 19.16 1.76
CA THR A 213 6.85 20.13 1.30
C THR A 213 6.53 21.55 1.74
N GLU A 214 5.24 21.94 1.68
CA GLU A 214 4.79 23.26 2.14
C GLU A 214 4.88 23.44 3.66
N LEU A 215 4.59 22.39 4.43
CA LEU A 215 4.54 22.47 5.90
C LEU A 215 5.91 22.28 6.58
N PHE A 216 6.74 21.40 6.04
CA PHE A 216 7.95 20.90 6.70
C PHE A 216 9.24 21.13 5.87
N GLY A 217 9.12 21.64 4.64
CA GLY A 217 10.23 21.80 3.72
C GLY A 217 10.54 20.51 2.95
N GLU A 218 11.73 20.42 2.37
CA GLU A 218 12.12 19.27 1.56
C GLU A 218 12.16 17.96 2.37
N GLY A 219 11.93 16.83 1.69
CA GLY A 219 11.91 15.52 2.34
C GLY A 219 12.14 14.37 1.37
N ALA A 220 11.98 13.15 1.87
CA ALA A 220 12.19 11.93 1.10
C ALA A 220 11.04 10.94 1.26
N VAL A 221 10.83 10.11 0.24
CA VAL A 221 9.91 8.97 0.27
C VAL A 221 10.69 7.72 -0.06
N VAL A 222 10.61 6.72 0.82
CA VAL A 222 11.28 5.43 0.67
C VAL A 222 10.28 4.42 0.14
N TYR A 223 10.48 3.95 -1.09
CA TYR A 223 9.75 2.82 -1.64
C TYR A 223 10.54 1.55 -1.39
N TRP A 224 10.14 0.75 -0.40
CA TRP A 224 10.89 -0.41 0.05
C TRP A 224 11.07 -1.51 -1.01
N TYR A 225 10.19 -1.56 -2.01
CA TYR A 225 10.30 -2.49 -3.13
C TYR A 225 10.84 -1.81 -4.41
N GLY A 226 11.28 -0.56 -4.31
CA GLY A 226 11.80 0.21 -5.43
C GLY A 226 10.72 0.96 -6.21
N PHE A 227 11.15 1.62 -7.28
CA PHE A 227 10.29 2.45 -8.13
C PHE A 227 10.75 2.37 -9.60
N VAL A 228 9.86 2.83 -10.50
CA VAL A 228 10.17 2.93 -11.93
C VAL A 228 11.17 4.06 -12.16
N GLU A 229 12.23 3.77 -12.89
CA GLU A 229 13.25 4.76 -13.23
C GLU A 229 12.68 5.90 -14.07
N GLY A 230 13.18 7.11 -13.80
CA GLY A 230 12.73 8.33 -14.46
C GLY A 230 11.28 8.73 -14.09
N ALA A 231 10.74 8.20 -13.00
CA ALA A 231 9.44 8.62 -12.52
C ALA A 231 9.49 10.01 -11.89
N ASP A 232 8.46 10.81 -12.15
CA ASP A 232 8.37 12.18 -11.65
C ASP A 232 8.22 12.21 -10.13
N SER A 233 9.03 13.01 -9.46
CA SER A 233 8.85 13.39 -8.06
C SER A 233 8.40 14.85 -7.96
N PRO A 234 7.67 15.25 -6.90
CA PRO A 234 7.38 16.65 -6.66
C PRO A 234 8.67 17.42 -6.37
N PRO A 235 8.75 18.72 -6.71
CA PRO A 235 9.86 19.56 -6.29
C PRO A 235 10.09 19.48 -4.78
N GLY A 236 11.35 19.31 -4.38
CA GLY A 236 11.75 19.20 -2.97
C GLY A 236 11.50 17.83 -2.33
N VAL A 237 11.10 16.81 -3.10
CA VAL A 237 10.95 15.45 -2.58
C VAL A 237 11.81 14.45 -3.35
N LEU A 238 12.70 13.78 -2.61
CA LEU A 238 13.53 12.69 -3.13
C LEU A 238 12.80 11.36 -3.07
N LEU A 239 13.04 10.52 -4.08
CA LEU A 239 12.60 9.12 -4.07
C LEU A 239 13.81 8.24 -3.74
N TRP A 240 13.67 7.41 -2.72
CA TRP A 240 14.65 6.39 -2.35
C TRP A 240 14.04 5.01 -2.52
N ASP A 241 14.89 4.03 -2.81
CA ASP A 241 14.57 2.63 -2.57
C ASP A 241 15.23 2.16 -1.27
N GLY A 242 14.80 1.00 -0.77
CA GLY A 242 15.32 0.43 0.48
C GLY A 242 16.85 0.26 0.46
N PRO A 243 17.43 -0.41 -0.54
CA PRO A 243 18.88 -0.57 -0.64
C PRO A 243 19.65 0.75 -0.69
N MET A 244 19.15 1.73 -1.44
CA MET A 244 19.73 3.06 -1.51
C MET A 244 19.78 3.66 -0.12
N MET A 245 18.63 3.73 0.58
CA MET A 245 18.53 4.27 1.94
C MET A 245 19.48 3.57 2.92
N GLU A 246 19.49 2.24 2.94
CA GLU A 246 20.31 1.44 3.86
C GLU A 246 21.81 1.61 3.61
N GLY A 247 22.21 1.92 2.37
CA GLY A 247 23.58 2.23 2.00
C GLY A 247 24.01 3.68 2.28
N LEU A 248 23.11 4.56 2.73
CA LEU A 248 23.44 5.97 2.98
C LEU A 248 24.07 6.18 4.34
N THR A 249 25.12 7.03 4.39
CA THR A 249 25.59 7.67 5.61
C THR A 249 25.18 9.15 5.58
N PRO A 250 24.15 9.56 6.33
CA PRO A 250 23.65 10.94 6.31
C PRO A 250 24.56 11.88 7.11
N THR A 251 24.66 13.13 6.66
CA THR A 251 25.28 14.19 7.44
C THR A 251 24.19 14.93 8.22
N VAL A 252 24.22 14.83 9.55
CA VAL A 252 23.30 15.58 10.42
C VAL A 252 23.77 17.02 10.52
N LEU A 253 22.91 17.98 10.17
CA LEU A 253 23.25 19.39 10.36
C LEU A 253 23.24 19.73 11.85
N PRO A 254 24.21 20.52 12.35
CA PRO A 254 24.16 21.02 13.71
C PRO A 254 22.84 21.76 13.94
N LYS A 255 22.21 21.56 15.10
CA LYS A 255 21.11 22.43 15.54
C LYS A 255 21.66 23.86 15.52
N THR A 256 21.18 24.69 14.60
CA THR A 256 21.44 26.14 14.66
C THR A 256 20.94 26.58 16.03
N GLY A 257 21.87 26.91 16.92
CA GLY A 257 21.56 27.43 18.23
C GLY A 257 20.61 28.61 18.04
N ALA A 258 19.43 28.53 18.64
CA ALA A 258 18.57 29.68 18.78
C ALA A 258 19.36 30.72 19.58
N ALA A 259 19.95 31.69 18.89
CA ALA A 259 20.36 32.93 19.53
C ALA A 259 19.08 33.52 20.14
N ARG A 260 18.97 33.43 21.46
CA ARG A 260 17.98 34.19 22.23
C ARG A 260 18.31 35.67 22.00
N SER A 261 17.60 36.31 21.08
CA SER A 261 17.46 37.75 21.08
C SER A 261 16.29 38.06 22.01
N ASP A 262 16.58 38.33 23.28
CA ASP A 262 15.61 39.01 24.14
C ASP A 262 15.29 40.38 23.51
N PRO A 263 14.01 40.78 23.43
CA PRO A 263 13.66 42.12 22.96
C PRO A 263 14.10 43.16 24.01
N PRO A 264 14.58 44.35 23.58
CA PRO A 264 15.04 45.38 24.50
C PRO A 264 13.89 45.90 25.36
N SER A 265 14.26 46.29 26.59
CA SER A 265 13.39 46.82 27.65
C SER A 265 12.65 48.10 27.28
#